data_AF-A0A9X1F483-F1
#
_entry.id   AF-A0A9X1F483-F1
#
_cell.length_a   1.000
_cell.length_b   1.000
_cell.length_c   1.000
_cell.angle_alpha   90.00
_cell.angle_beta   90.00
_cell.angle_gamma   90.00
#
_symmetry.space_group_name_H-M   'P 1'
#
loop_
_entity.id
_entity.type
_entity.pdbx_description
1 polymer ?
#
loop_
_entity_poly.entity_id
_entity_poly.type
_entity_poly.pdbx_seq_one_letter_code
_entity_poly.pdbx_strand_id
1 'polypeptide(L)'
;MTKAKLRFRAYFWLMDICLFFAAFGLVDWIIDPYDPGNAPGWYDILAVLVLFFNGLVPLFLMVAKFMRDDYAEGLWRRSLVILAYGVAIVPPILVIAPWVLYWSFSPFDISLPASYLAFEDFFYDQDFKAYVVIGKTWLTFMLLFVGIFQFLRWRDSR
;
A
#
# COMPACT_ATOMS: atom_id res chain seq x y z
N MET A 1 -31.12 -16.20 -6.27
CA MET A 1 -30.21 -15.43 -5.40
C MET A 1 -30.67 -13.98 -5.39
N THR A 2 -30.98 -13.37 -4.24
CA THR A 2 -31.50 -11.99 -4.20
C THR A 2 -30.40 -10.98 -4.58
N LYS A 3 -30.76 -9.90 -5.28
CA LYS A 3 -29.81 -8.86 -5.76
C LYS A 3 -28.90 -8.32 -4.65
N ALA A 4 -29.41 -8.22 -3.41
CA ALA A 4 -28.64 -7.80 -2.24
C ALA A 4 -27.47 -8.74 -1.90
N LYS A 5 -27.68 -10.06 -1.95
CA LYS A 5 -26.61 -11.05 -1.67
C LYS A 5 -25.50 -11.01 -2.71
N LEU A 6 -25.85 -10.76 -3.98
CA LEU A 6 -24.85 -10.64 -5.05
C LEU A 6 -23.95 -9.42 -4.85
N ARG A 7 -24.55 -8.27 -4.49
CA ARG A 7 -23.83 -7.02 -4.22
C ARG A 7 -22.81 -7.15 -3.08
N PHE A 8 -23.20 -7.77 -1.98
CA PHE A 8 -22.30 -7.96 -0.83
C PHE A 8 -21.14 -8.90 -1.16
N ARG A 9 -21.41 -9.98 -1.92
CA ARG A 9 -20.34 -10.85 -2.41
C ARG A 9 -19.40 -10.13 -3.37
N ALA A 10 -19.94 -9.29 -4.27
CA ALA A 10 -19.13 -8.52 -5.20
C ALA A 10 -18.13 -7.60 -4.47
N TYR A 11 -18.52 -7.00 -3.34
CA TYR A 11 -17.61 -6.19 -2.52
C TYR A 11 -16.37 -6.99 -2.08
N PHE A 12 -16.57 -8.17 -1.50
CA PHE A 12 -15.47 -9.03 -1.06
C PHE A 12 -14.63 -9.55 -2.22
N TRP A 13 -15.26 -9.92 -3.34
CA TRP A 13 -14.55 -10.35 -4.54
C TRP A 13 -13.66 -9.25 -5.09
N LEU A 14 -14.14 -8.01 -5.14
CA LEU A 14 -13.33 -6.87 -5.58
C LEU A 14 -12.18 -6.60 -4.61
N MET A 15 -12.42 -6.68 -3.29
CA MET A 15 -11.34 -6.57 -2.30
C MET A 15 -10.28 -7.69 -2.46
N ASP A 16 -10.69 -8.91 -2.82
CA ASP A 16 -9.79 -10.04 -3.07
C ASP A 16 -8.95 -9.84 -4.33
N ILE A 17 -9.57 -9.31 -5.39
CA ILE A 17 -8.87 -8.94 -6.62
C ILE A 17 -7.86 -7.82 -6.33
N CYS A 18 -8.23 -6.80 -5.55
CA CYS A 18 -7.29 -5.74 -5.15
C CYS A 18 -6.09 -6.31 -4.39
N LEU A 19 -6.31 -7.28 -3.49
CA LEU A 19 -5.22 -7.94 -2.78
C LEU A 19 -4.31 -8.74 -3.72
N PHE A 20 -4.89 -9.44 -4.70
CA PHE A 20 -4.12 -10.16 -5.71
C PHE A 20 -3.22 -9.21 -6.52
N PHE A 21 -3.76 -8.09 -7.00
CA PHE A 21 -2.98 -7.08 -7.73
C PHE A 21 -1.98 -6.33 -6.83
N ALA A 22 -2.25 -6.21 -5.54
CA ALA A 22 -1.29 -5.70 -4.56
C ALA A 22 -0.09 -6.64 -4.43
N ALA A 23 -0.35 -7.95 -4.27
CA ALA A 23 0.70 -8.96 -4.19
C ALA A 23 1.47 -9.06 -5.52
N PHE A 24 0.77 -9.01 -6.66
CA PHE A 24 1.39 -9.01 -7.98
C PHE A 24 2.31 -7.80 -8.17
N GLY A 25 1.84 -6.58 -7.87
CA GLY A 25 2.65 -5.38 -7.96
C GLY A 25 3.86 -5.37 -7.01
N LEU A 26 3.75 -6.01 -5.85
CA LEU A 26 4.87 -6.19 -4.93
C LEU A 26 5.92 -7.18 -5.49
N VAL A 27 5.48 -8.28 -6.10
CA VAL A 27 6.39 -9.23 -6.76
C VAL A 27 7.08 -8.58 -7.96
N ASP A 28 6.32 -7.82 -8.76
CA ASP A 28 6.83 -7.06 -9.90
C ASP A 28 7.91 -6.05 -9.46
N TRP A 29 7.66 -5.29 -8.39
CA TRP A 29 8.63 -4.36 -7.80
C TRP A 29 9.89 -5.03 -7.25
N ILE A 30 9.80 -6.27 -6.75
CA ILE A 30 10.96 -7.01 -6.22
C ILE A 30 11.82 -7.59 -7.34
N ILE A 31 11.19 -8.15 -8.37
CA ILE A 31 11.89 -8.85 -9.45
C ILE A 31 12.43 -7.84 -10.47
N ASP A 32 11.68 -6.76 -10.71
CA ASP A 32 11.92 -5.73 -11.73
C ASP A 32 12.38 -6.33 -13.07
N PRO A 33 11.54 -7.15 -13.71
CA PRO A 33 11.95 -8.03 -14.81
C PRO A 33 12.28 -7.31 -16.13
N TYR A 34 11.90 -6.03 -16.28
CA TYR A 34 12.03 -5.28 -17.52
C TYR A 34 12.55 -3.87 -17.28
N ASP A 35 13.58 -3.48 -18.03
CA ASP A 35 13.98 -2.08 -18.12
C ASP A 35 12.85 -1.23 -18.73
N PRO A 36 12.61 0.00 -18.23
CA PRO A 36 11.52 0.87 -18.72
C PRO A 36 11.53 1.15 -20.22
N GLY A 37 12.68 1.03 -20.89
CA GLY A 37 12.83 1.24 -22.34
C GLY A 37 12.60 0.01 -23.22
N ASN A 38 12.50 -1.19 -22.63
CA ASN A 38 12.47 -2.47 -23.36
C ASN A 38 11.28 -3.37 -22.96
N ALA A 39 10.34 -2.85 -22.16
CA ALA A 39 9.17 -3.60 -21.76
C ALA A 39 8.25 -3.90 -22.96
N PRO A 40 7.76 -5.14 -23.10
CA PRO A 40 6.80 -5.48 -24.15
C PRO A 40 5.45 -4.81 -23.87
N GLY A 41 4.71 -4.39 -24.89
CA GLY A 41 3.48 -3.59 -24.71
C GLY A 41 2.35 -4.26 -23.90
N TRP A 42 2.37 -5.58 -23.68
CA TRP A 42 1.44 -6.23 -22.75
C TRP A 42 1.76 -5.90 -21.29
N TYR A 43 3.01 -5.60 -20.98
CA TYR A 43 3.46 -5.20 -19.65
C TYR A 43 2.86 -3.86 -19.25
N ASP A 44 2.77 -2.91 -20.18
CA ASP A 44 2.10 -1.62 -19.96
C ASP A 44 0.62 -1.82 -19.60
N ILE A 45 -0.06 -2.75 -20.28
CA ILE A 45 -1.46 -3.09 -19.99
C ILE A 45 -1.58 -3.65 -18.56
N LEU A 46 -0.67 -4.54 -18.16
CA LEU A 46 -0.66 -5.06 -16.79
C LEU A 46 -0.37 -3.97 -15.77
N ALA A 47 0.59 -3.08 -16.02
CA ALA A 47 0.90 -1.96 -15.14
C ALA A 47 -0.33 -1.06 -14.93
N VAL A 48 -1.09 -0.76 -16.00
CA VAL A 48 -2.36 -0.01 -15.91
C VAL A 48 -3.40 -0.76 -15.06
N LEU A 49 -3.54 -2.08 -15.25
CA LEU A 49 -4.46 -2.89 -14.44
C LEU A 49 -4.06 -2.91 -12.97
N VAL A 50 -2.77 -3.07 -12.67
CA VAL A 50 -2.22 -3.01 -11.31
C VAL A 50 -2.53 -1.65 -10.67
N LEU A 51 -2.27 -0.54 -11.36
CA LEU A 51 -2.58 0.80 -10.86
C LEU A 51 -4.09 1.00 -10.66
N PHE A 52 -4.93 0.47 -11.54
CA PHE A 52 -6.37 0.55 -11.42
C PHE A 52 -6.88 -0.19 -10.18
N PHE A 53 -6.45 -1.44 -9.97
CA PHE A 53 -6.87 -2.27 -8.84
C PHE A 53 -6.17 -1.95 -7.51
N ASN A 54 -5.02 -1.28 -7.55
CA ASN A 54 -4.33 -0.84 -6.33
C ASN A 54 -4.65 0.61 -5.95
N GLY A 55 -5.21 1.40 -6.88
CA GLY A 55 -5.53 2.82 -6.67
C GLY A 55 -7.02 3.13 -6.71
N LEU A 56 -7.66 2.97 -7.87
CA LEU A 56 -9.02 3.45 -8.10
C LEU A 56 -10.09 2.53 -7.50
N VAL A 57 -9.93 1.21 -7.64
CA VAL A 57 -10.90 0.25 -7.10
C VAL A 57 -10.96 0.30 -5.57
N PRO A 58 -9.85 0.31 -4.81
CA PRO A 58 -9.89 0.42 -3.36
C PRO A 58 -10.54 1.73 -2.90
N LEU A 59 -10.22 2.85 -3.56
CA LEU A 59 -10.89 4.12 -3.27
C LEU A 59 -12.41 3.99 -3.42
N PHE A 60 -12.85 3.46 -4.57
CA PHE A 60 -14.26 3.27 -4.83
C PHE A 60 -14.90 2.40 -3.75
N LEU A 61 -14.27 1.30 -3.35
CA LEU A 61 -14.76 0.41 -2.29
C LEU A 61 -14.77 1.06 -0.90
N MET A 62 -13.82 1.96 -0.61
CA MET A 62 -13.82 2.73 0.63
C MET A 62 -15.02 3.68 0.71
N VAL A 63 -15.44 4.26 -0.42
CA VAL A 63 -16.55 5.23 -0.46
C VAL A 63 -17.90 4.56 -0.72
N ALA A 64 -17.94 3.41 -1.38
CA ALA A 64 -19.15 2.71 -1.81
C ALA A 64 -19.91 2.03 -0.64
N LYS A 65 -20.47 2.83 0.28
CA LYS A 65 -21.26 2.36 1.43
C LYS A 65 -22.39 1.41 1.04
N PHE A 66 -23.02 1.66 -0.11
CA PHE A 66 -24.14 0.84 -0.58
C PHE A 66 -23.76 -0.62 -0.90
N MET A 67 -22.47 -0.93 -1.08
CA MET A 67 -21.99 -2.29 -1.34
C MET A 67 -21.67 -3.08 -0.07
N ARG A 68 -21.67 -2.44 1.10
CA ARG A 68 -21.32 -3.04 2.39
C ARG A 68 -22.57 -3.51 3.12
N ASP A 69 -22.52 -4.71 3.69
CA ASP A 69 -23.45 -5.16 4.73
C ASP A 69 -22.94 -4.74 6.12
N ASP A 70 -23.68 -5.07 7.18
CA ASP A 70 -23.32 -4.68 8.56
C ASP A 70 -21.95 -5.24 8.98
N TYR A 71 -21.61 -6.45 8.52
CA TYR A 71 -20.32 -7.07 8.78
C TYR A 71 -19.18 -6.34 8.06
N ALA A 72 -19.32 -6.09 6.75
CA ALA A 72 -18.33 -5.38 5.95
C ALA A 72 -18.16 -3.92 6.44
N GLU A 73 -19.23 -3.27 6.87
CA GLU A 73 -19.19 -1.95 7.50
C GLU A 73 -18.38 -1.97 8.79
N GLY A 74 -18.61 -2.96 9.66
CA GLY A 74 -17.83 -3.14 10.89
C GLY A 74 -16.35 -3.41 10.63
N LEU A 75 -16.03 -4.21 9.60
CA LEU A 75 -14.65 -4.46 9.19
C LEU A 75 -13.99 -3.22 8.60
N TRP A 76 -14.71 -2.46 7.77
CA TRP A 76 -14.25 -1.21 7.17
C TRP A 76 -13.89 -0.18 8.24
N ARG A 77 -14.75 0.02 9.26
CA ARG A 77 -14.48 0.95 10.37
C ARG A 77 -13.22 0.58 11.14
N ARG A 78 -13.07 -0.70 11.49
CA ARG A 78 -11.87 -1.20 12.18
C ARG A 78 -10.62 -1.00 11.33
N SER A 79 -10.72 -1.25 10.02
CA SER A 79 -9.62 -1.05 9.08
C SER A 79 -9.18 0.41 9.02
N LEU A 80 -10.13 1.35 8.97
CA LEU A 80 -9.84 2.78 9.00
C LEU A 80 -9.16 3.23 10.29
N VAL A 81 -9.60 2.72 11.45
CA VAL A 81 -8.98 3.05 12.74
C VAL A 81 -7.52 2.58 12.78
N ILE A 82 -7.24 1.35 12.35
CA ILE A 82 -5.85 0.83 12.28
C ILE A 82 -5.03 1.63 11.28
N LEU A 83 -5.60 1.96 10.11
CA LEU A 83 -4.94 2.79 9.11
C LEU A 83 -4.59 4.17 9.68
N ALA A 84 -5.50 4.81 10.40
CA ALA A 84 -5.26 6.10 11.03
C ALA A 84 -4.12 6.04 12.06
N TYR A 85 -4.05 4.98 12.87
CA TYR A 85 -2.91 4.76 13.77
C TYR A 85 -1.61 4.56 12.99
N GLY A 86 -1.61 3.77 11.92
CA GLY A 86 -0.44 3.58 11.06
C GLY A 86 0.05 4.90 10.48
N VAL A 87 -0.85 5.72 9.96
CA VAL A 87 -0.53 7.03 9.37
C VAL A 87 -0.06 8.05 10.40
N ALA A 88 -0.57 7.98 11.63
CA ALA A 88 -0.13 8.87 12.70
C ALA A 88 1.25 8.49 13.25
N ILE A 89 1.60 7.20 13.25
CA ILE A 89 2.80 6.68 13.91
C ILE A 89 3.97 6.46 12.94
N VAL A 90 3.71 5.91 11.75
CA VAL A 90 4.76 5.49 10.81
C VAL A 90 5.58 6.67 10.28
N PRO A 91 5.00 7.79 9.79
CA PRO A 91 5.80 8.89 9.26
C PRO A 91 6.74 9.52 10.31
N PRO A 92 6.30 9.81 11.55
CA PRO A 92 7.23 10.24 12.60
C PRO A 92 8.35 9.25 12.88
N ILE A 93 8.07 7.94 12.90
CA ILE A 93 9.10 6.92 13.08
C ILE A 93 10.11 6.95 11.93
N LEU A 94 9.64 7.00 10.69
CA LEU A 94 10.51 7.02 9.50
C LEU A 94 11.37 8.29 9.44
N VAL A 95 10.91 9.40 10.00
CA VAL A 95 11.70 10.63 10.10
C VAL A 95 12.67 10.55 11.29
N ILE A 96 12.22 10.17 12.48
CA ILE A 96 13.02 10.28 13.71
C ILE A 96 14.05 9.15 13.80
N ALA A 97 13.70 7.92 13.42
CA ALA A 97 14.58 6.76 13.61
C ALA A 97 15.93 6.89 12.88
N PRO A 98 16.00 7.34 11.61
CA PRO A 98 17.28 7.55 10.94
C PRO A 98 18.16 8.58 11.65
N TRP A 99 17.58 9.70 12.10
CA TRP A 99 18.31 10.71 12.88
C TRP A 99 18.85 10.14 14.18
N VAL A 100 18.05 9.35 14.91
CA VAL A 100 18.50 8.69 16.14
C VAL A 100 19.68 7.76 15.86
N LEU A 101 19.62 6.97 14.78
CA LEU A 101 20.73 6.11 14.37
C LEU A 101 21.97 6.94 14.02
N TYR A 102 21.82 7.98 13.21
CA TYR A 102 22.91 8.90 12.84
C TYR A 102 23.62 9.45 14.09
N TRP A 103 22.87 10.02 15.04
CA TRP A 103 23.43 10.59 16.28
C TRP A 103 24.04 9.53 17.20
N SER A 104 23.58 8.28 17.13
CA SER A 104 24.14 7.19 17.94
C SER A 104 25.49 6.68 17.42
N PHE A 105 25.74 6.77 16.10
CA PHE A 105 26.97 6.29 15.46
C PHE A 105 27.99 7.39 15.13
N SER A 106 27.53 8.63 14.89
CA SER A 106 28.35 9.79 14.51
C SER A 106 29.45 10.19 15.53
N PRO A 107 29.27 10.11 16.86
CA PRO A 107 30.28 10.55 17.83
C PRO A 107 31.55 9.68 17.87
N PHE A 108 31.57 8.53 17.19
CA PHE A 108 32.62 7.53 17.30
C PHE A 108 33.59 7.49 16.10
N ASP A 109 33.49 8.41 15.14
CA ASP A 109 34.26 8.38 13.87
C ASP A 109 34.08 7.06 13.09
N ILE A 110 33.00 6.33 13.40
CA ILE A 110 32.63 5.08 12.73
C ILE A 110 31.91 5.50 11.45
N SER A 111 32.46 5.10 10.30
CA SER A 111 31.77 5.21 9.01
C SER A 111 30.34 4.68 9.16
N LEU A 112 29.35 5.46 8.75
CA LEU A 112 27.94 5.08 8.84
C LEU A 112 27.74 3.68 8.25
N PRO A 113 26.93 2.82 8.88
CA PRO A 113 26.67 1.47 8.36
C PRO A 113 26.17 1.54 6.91
N ALA A 114 26.59 0.60 6.05
CA ALA A 114 26.12 0.55 4.67
C ALA A 114 24.59 0.49 4.55
N SER A 115 23.92 -0.09 5.56
CA SER A 115 22.45 -0.10 5.65
C SER A 115 21.83 1.29 5.90
N TYR A 116 22.54 2.18 6.61
CA TYR A 116 22.10 3.56 6.81
C TYR A 116 22.24 4.35 5.50
N LEU A 117 23.39 4.23 4.83
CA LEU A 117 23.62 4.89 3.53
C LEU A 117 22.62 4.43 2.48
N ALA A 118 22.37 3.12 2.38
CA ALA A 118 21.36 2.58 1.47
C ALA A 118 19.92 3.05 1.83
N PHE A 119 19.61 3.25 3.11
CA PHE A 119 18.34 3.82 3.54
C PHE A 119 18.24 5.30 3.15
N GLU A 120 19.30 6.07 3.38
CA GLU A 120 19.37 7.50 3.07
C GLU A 120 19.19 7.74 1.57
N ASP A 121 19.93 7.02 0.73
CA ASP A 121 19.82 7.06 -0.72
C ASP A 121 18.40 6.71 -1.19
N PHE A 122 17.74 5.74 -0.54
CA PHE A 122 16.39 5.33 -0.90
C PHE A 122 15.30 6.34 -0.47
N PHE A 123 15.45 6.98 0.70
CA PHE A 123 14.41 7.84 1.28
C PHE A 123 14.58 9.33 0.97
N TYR A 124 15.80 9.82 0.79
CA TYR A 124 16.10 11.26 0.67
C TYR A 124 16.55 11.69 -0.73
N ASP A 125 16.36 10.84 -1.74
CA ASP A 125 16.65 11.20 -3.13
C ASP A 125 15.92 12.50 -3.53
N GLN A 126 16.69 13.47 -4.05
CA GLN A 126 16.30 14.88 -4.10
C GLN A 126 15.43 15.24 -5.32
N ASP A 127 15.29 14.33 -6.29
CA ASP A 127 14.67 14.61 -7.60
C ASP A 127 13.20 14.14 -7.74
N PHE A 128 12.48 13.98 -6.63
CA PHE A 128 11.07 13.60 -6.70
C PHE A 128 10.16 14.76 -7.10
N LYS A 129 9.56 14.63 -8.29
CA LYS A 129 8.46 15.51 -8.71
C LYS A 129 7.27 15.34 -7.76
N ALA A 130 6.65 16.46 -7.34
CA ALA A 130 5.57 16.46 -6.35
C ALA A 130 4.41 15.50 -6.66
N TYR A 131 4.04 15.33 -7.95
CA TYR A 131 2.98 14.40 -8.35
C TYR A 131 3.33 12.93 -8.07
N VAL A 132 4.62 12.56 -8.11
CA VAL A 132 5.09 11.20 -7.79
C VAL A 132 4.91 10.92 -6.30
N VAL A 133 5.21 11.91 -5.45
CA VAL A 133 5.03 11.80 -4.00
C VAL A 133 3.56 11.61 -3.66
N ILE A 134 2.67 12.44 -4.24
CA ILE A 134 1.23 12.34 -4.04
C ILE A 134 0.71 10.97 -4.52
N GLY A 135 1.12 10.53 -5.70
CA GLY A 135 0.72 9.25 -6.28
C GLY A 135 1.18 8.05 -5.44
N LYS A 136 2.46 8.03 -5.01
CA LYS A 136 2.99 6.97 -4.14
C LYS A 136 2.29 6.95 -2.78
N THR A 137 2.06 8.12 -2.19
CA THR A 137 1.33 8.24 -0.92
C THR A 137 -0.07 7.67 -1.07
N TRP A 138 -0.80 8.11 -2.09
CA TRP A 138 -2.14 7.62 -2.41
C TRP A 138 -2.19 6.09 -2.55
N LEU A 139 -1.33 5.51 -3.38
CA LEU A 139 -1.27 4.07 -3.60
C LEU A 139 -0.95 3.33 -2.30
N THR A 140 -0.03 3.85 -1.50
CA THR A 140 0.33 3.27 -0.20
C THR A 140 -0.87 3.22 0.74
N PHE A 141 -1.67 4.29 0.83
CA PHE A 141 -2.89 4.33 1.63
C PHE A 141 -3.91 3.28 1.17
N MET A 142 -4.12 3.16 -0.14
CA MET A 142 -5.08 2.19 -0.71
C MET A 142 -4.63 0.74 -0.46
N LEU A 143 -3.34 0.45 -0.66
CA LEU A 143 -2.76 -0.86 -0.42
C LEU A 143 -2.81 -1.23 1.07
N LEU A 144 -2.45 -0.31 1.96
CA LEU A 144 -2.55 -0.54 3.41
C LEU A 144 -4.00 -0.80 3.83
N PHE A 145 -4.96 -0.02 3.31
CA PHE A 145 -6.37 -0.26 3.58
C PHE A 145 -6.79 -1.67 3.16
N VAL A 146 -6.46 -2.10 1.93
CA VAL A 146 -6.78 -3.45 1.42
C VAL A 146 -6.11 -4.52 2.28
N GLY A 147 -4.83 -4.36 2.59
CA GLY A 147 -4.07 -5.31 3.41
C GLY A 147 -4.65 -5.46 4.82
N ILE A 148 -4.93 -4.35 5.51
CA ILE A 148 -5.54 -4.34 6.85
C ILE A 148 -6.93 -4.98 6.80
N PHE A 149 -7.76 -4.60 5.84
CA PHE A 149 -9.11 -5.12 5.69
C PHE A 149 -9.09 -6.65 5.52
N GLN A 150 -8.24 -7.14 4.62
CA GLN A 150 -8.11 -8.57 4.35
C GLN A 150 -7.56 -9.35 5.53
N PHE A 151 -6.56 -8.79 6.22
CA PHE A 151 -6.01 -9.36 7.43
C PHE A 151 -7.08 -9.51 8.53
N LEU A 152 -7.86 -8.46 8.78
CA LEU A 152 -8.96 -8.52 9.75
C LEU A 152 -10.03 -9.53 9.33
N ARG A 153 -10.36 -9.61 8.03
CA ARG A 153 -11.33 -10.58 7.50
C ARG A 153 -10.89 -12.01 7.79
N TRP A 154 -9.62 -12.31 7.50
CA TRP A 154 -9.07 -13.64 7.73
C TRP A 154 -8.99 -13.98 9.22
N ARG A 155 -8.64 -13.01 10.06
CA ARG A 155 -8.62 -13.18 11.52
C ARG A 155 -10.01 -13.50 12.06
N ASP A 156 -11.04 -12.78 11.62
CA ASP A 156 -12.41 -12.97 12.08
C ASP A 156 -13.08 -14.25 11.52
N SER A 157 -12.51 -14.86 10.47
CA SER A 157 -12.99 -16.14 9.91
C SER A 157 -12.49 -17.39 10.65
N ARG A 158 -11.58 -17.24 11.61
CA ARG A 158 -11.06 -18.31 12.47
C ARG A 158 -11.84 -18.36 13.77
#